data_AF-A0A2A2ETR9-F1
#
_entry.id   AF-A0A2A2ETR9-F1
#
_cell.length_a   1.000
_cell.length_b   1.000
_cell.length_c   1.000
_cell.angle_alpha   90.00
_cell.angle_beta   90.00
_cell.angle_gamma   90.00
#
_symmetry.space_group_name_H-M   'P 1'
#
loop_
_entity.id
_entity.type
_entity.pdbx_description
1 polymer ?
#
loop_
_entity_poly.entity_id
_entity_poly.type
_entity_poly.pdbx_seq_one_letter_code
_entity_poly.pdbx_strand_id
1 'polypeptide(L)'
;MSEDAQEKIIEICTSMIDGEINLIEGCRKLVSLRHRTGEPENEIFSPLRAVDSETDHFPIGGMREYCSKEYLEVSDREVADYLDEVQPQIIEACKRIVDFYSDG
;
A
#
# COMPACT_ATOMS: atom_id res chain seq x y z
N MET A 1 -6.28 -17.09 -13.23
CA MET A 1 -6.11 -15.73 -12.67
C MET A 1 -7.50 -15.25 -12.29
N SER A 2 -7.73 -14.68 -11.10
CA SER A 2 -9.05 -14.12 -10.81
C SER A 2 -9.09 -12.68 -11.28
N GLU A 3 -9.86 -12.40 -12.34
CA GLU A 3 -10.11 -11.05 -12.87
C GLU A 3 -10.50 -10.07 -11.73
N ASP A 4 -11.30 -10.53 -10.77
CA ASP A 4 -11.68 -9.82 -9.53
C ASP A 4 -10.49 -9.27 -8.72
N ALA A 5 -9.37 -10.00 -8.65
CA ALA A 5 -8.20 -9.53 -7.90
C ALA A 5 -7.44 -8.42 -8.64
N GLN A 6 -7.40 -8.47 -9.97
CA GLN A 6 -6.72 -7.46 -10.79
C GLN A 6 -7.51 -6.15 -10.78
N GLU A 7 -8.83 -6.23 -10.97
CA GLU A 7 -9.73 -5.06 -10.85
C GLU A 7 -9.60 -4.40 -9.48
N LYS A 8 -9.58 -5.19 -8.40
CA LYS A 8 -9.42 -4.65 -7.05
C LYS A 8 -8.03 -4.04 -6.80
N ILE A 9 -6.98 -4.58 -7.41
CA ILE A 9 -5.64 -3.98 -7.37
C ILE A 9 -5.66 -2.61 -8.05
N ILE A 10 -6.24 -2.51 -9.24
CA ILE A 10 -6.36 -1.25 -9.98
C ILE A 10 -7.13 -0.23 -9.13
N GLU A 11 -8.29 -0.60 -8.58
CA GLU A 11 -9.11 0.27 -7.72
C GLU A 11 -8.29 0.83 -6.54
N ILE A 12 -7.56 -0.03 -5.83
CA ILE A 12 -6.75 0.40 -4.68
C ILE A 12 -5.60 1.32 -5.14
N CYS A 13 -4.90 0.99 -6.22
CA CYS A 13 -3.84 1.84 -6.78
C CYS A 13 -4.39 3.21 -7.19
N THR A 14 -5.55 3.27 -7.83
CA THR A 14 -6.20 4.53 -8.21
C THR A 14 -6.58 5.36 -6.99
N SER A 15 -7.23 4.78 -5.98
CA SER A 15 -7.56 5.50 -4.74
C SER A 15 -6.32 5.97 -3.96
N MET A 16 -5.18 5.24 -4.04
CA MET A 16 -3.91 5.71 -3.49
C MET A 16 -3.35 6.92 -4.26
N ILE A 17 -3.44 6.90 -5.59
CA ILE A 17 -3.02 8.02 -6.45
C ILE A 17 -3.87 9.26 -6.21
N ASP A 18 -5.18 9.08 -6.03
CA ASP A 18 -6.14 10.16 -5.79
C ASP A 18 -6.12 10.66 -4.33
N GLY A 19 -5.36 10.00 -3.44
CA GLY A 19 -5.22 10.38 -2.04
C GLY A 19 -6.42 10.01 -1.16
N GLU A 20 -7.29 9.13 -1.64
CA GLU A 20 -8.49 8.66 -0.92
C GLU A 20 -8.15 7.59 0.13
N ILE A 21 -7.04 6.86 -0.06
CA ILE A 21 -6.54 5.84 0.85
C ILE A 21 -5.14 6.22 1.33
N ASN A 22 -4.87 6.03 2.62
CA ASN A 22 -3.53 6.19 3.18
C ASN A 22 -2.54 5.25 2.48
N LEU A 23 -1.37 5.77 2.10
CA LEU A 23 -0.41 5.02 1.28
C LEU A 23 0.10 3.72 1.94
N ILE A 24 0.36 3.74 3.26
CA ILE A 24 0.80 2.54 3.99
C ILE A 24 -0.33 1.51 4.07
N GLU A 25 -1.57 1.97 4.34
CA GLU A 25 -2.74 1.10 4.33
C GLU A 25 -2.95 0.46 2.94
N GLY A 26 -2.80 1.26 1.88
CA GLY A 26 -2.88 0.80 0.50
C GLY A 26 -1.82 -0.25 0.16
N CYS A 27 -0.55 -0.02 0.53
CA CYS A 27 0.54 -0.99 0.39
C CYS A 27 0.19 -2.32 1.07
N ARG A 28 -0.25 -2.31 2.33
CA ARG A 28 -0.69 -3.51 3.07
C ARG A 28 -1.77 -4.29 2.32
N LYS A 29 -2.80 -3.60 1.81
CA LYS A 29 -3.89 -4.23 1.05
C LYS A 29 -3.37 -4.86 -0.24
N LEU A 30 -2.54 -4.15 -1.00
CA LEU A 30 -1.97 -4.63 -2.27
C LEU A 30 -1.03 -5.82 -2.06
N VAL A 31 -0.17 -5.77 -1.04
CA VAL A 31 0.71 -6.86 -0.65
C VAL A 31 -0.11 -8.09 -0.28
N SER A 32 -1.20 -7.96 0.47
CA SER A 32 -2.10 -9.09 0.74
C SER A 32 -2.79 -9.62 -0.53
N LEU A 33 -3.32 -8.72 -1.36
CA LEU A 33 -4.13 -9.05 -2.54
C LEU A 33 -3.31 -9.69 -3.67
N ARG A 34 -2.01 -9.40 -3.78
CA ARG A 34 -1.11 -9.99 -4.79
C ARG A 34 -1.12 -11.52 -4.76
N HIS A 35 -1.37 -12.13 -3.60
CA HIS A 35 -1.46 -13.59 -3.47
C HIS A 35 -2.60 -14.22 -4.27
N ARG A 36 -3.56 -13.41 -4.75
CA ARG A 36 -4.71 -13.83 -5.56
C ARG A 36 -4.51 -13.65 -7.07
N THR A 37 -3.41 -13.03 -7.53
CA THR A 37 -3.19 -12.73 -8.96
C THR A 37 -2.69 -13.93 -9.77
N GLY A 38 -2.23 -14.99 -9.12
CA GLY A 38 -1.56 -16.13 -9.75
C GLY A 38 -0.04 -15.94 -9.94
N GLU A 39 0.45 -14.71 -9.76
CA GLU A 39 1.88 -14.36 -9.82
C GLU A 39 2.28 -13.53 -8.58
N PRO A 40 2.24 -14.11 -7.37
CA PRO A 40 2.48 -13.38 -6.12
C PRO A 40 3.89 -12.80 -5.97
N GLU A 41 4.85 -13.34 -6.71
CA GLU A 41 6.26 -12.92 -6.70
C GLU A 41 6.61 -12.00 -7.87
N ASN A 42 5.60 -11.47 -8.60
CA ASN A 42 5.87 -10.49 -9.64
C ASN A 42 6.56 -9.26 -9.03
N GLU A 43 7.73 -8.91 -9.59
CA GLU A 43 8.60 -7.82 -9.11
C GLU A 43 7.92 -6.44 -9.16
N ILE A 44 6.82 -6.30 -9.90
CA ILE A 44 6.02 -5.07 -9.91
C ILE A 44 5.50 -4.68 -8.51
N PHE A 45 5.34 -5.66 -7.60
CA PHE A 45 4.93 -5.43 -6.21
C PHE A 45 6.11 -5.17 -5.26
N SER A 46 7.36 -5.30 -5.72
CA SER A 46 8.57 -5.22 -4.87
C SER A 46 8.66 -3.89 -4.09
N PRO A 47 8.39 -2.70 -4.68
CA PRO A 47 8.38 -1.45 -3.93
C PRO A 47 7.32 -1.44 -2.82
N LEU A 48 6.13 -1.98 -3.07
CA LEU A 48 5.04 -1.99 -2.09
C LEU A 48 5.32 -2.98 -0.95
N ARG A 49 5.99 -4.11 -1.25
CA ARG A 49 6.44 -5.09 -0.24
C ARG A 49 7.51 -4.50 0.67
N ALA A 50 8.43 -3.70 0.13
CA ALA A 50 9.44 -3.02 0.93
C ALA A 50 8.78 -2.05 1.93
N VAL A 51 7.87 -1.19 1.43
CA VAL A 51 7.12 -0.26 2.29
C VAL A 51 6.33 -0.99 3.36
N ASP A 52 5.60 -2.05 3.00
CA ASP A 52 4.83 -2.85 3.97
C ASP A 52 5.72 -3.41 5.08
N SER A 53 6.89 -3.95 4.72
CA SER A 53 7.86 -4.49 5.68
C SER A 53 8.52 -3.42 6.55
N GLU A 54 8.81 -2.25 6.00
CA GLU A 54 9.43 -1.15 6.75
C GLU A 54 8.45 -0.50 7.72
N THR A 55 7.15 -0.58 7.41
CA THR A 55 6.08 0.11 8.14
C THR A 55 5.19 -0.84 8.93
N ASP A 56 5.52 -2.14 9.02
CA ASP A 56 4.71 -3.19 9.65
C ASP A 56 4.38 -2.90 11.13
N HIS A 57 5.30 -2.25 11.82
CA HIS A 57 5.21 -1.87 13.22
C HIS A 57 4.30 -0.65 13.48
N PHE A 58 3.94 0.13 12.46
CA PHE A 58 3.10 1.31 12.66
C PHE A 58 1.62 0.94 12.89
N PRO A 59 0.94 1.60 13.84
CA PRO A 59 -0.48 1.41 14.10
C PRO A 59 -1.31 2.11 13.01
N ILE A 60 -1.57 1.39 11.92
CA ILE A 60 -2.42 1.83 10.80
C ILE A 60 -3.69 0.98 10.79
N GLY A 61 -4.83 1.59 10.43
CA GLY A 61 -6.13 0.92 10.40
C GLY A 61 -6.64 0.53 11.80
N GLY A 62 -7.30 -0.62 11.90
CA GLY A 62 -7.98 -1.07 13.14
C GLY A 62 -7.06 -1.28 14.35
N MET A 63 -5.74 -1.43 14.15
CA MET A 63 -4.78 -1.53 15.27
C MET A 63 -4.82 -0.29 16.18
N ARG A 64 -5.13 0.88 15.59
CA ARG A 64 -5.19 2.17 16.29
C ARG A 64 -6.19 2.18 17.45
N GLU A 65 -7.26 1.39 17.38
CA GLU A 65 -8.29 1.29 18.42
C GLU A 65 -7.75 0.74 19.75
N TYR A 66 -6.61 0.03 19.70
CA TYR A 66 -5.98 -0.60 20.86
C TYR A 66 -4.73 0.16 21.36
N CYS A 67 -4.42 1.30 20.75
CA CYS A 67 -3.24 2.09 21.05
C CYS A 67 -3.56 3.25 22.02
N SER A 68 -2.60 3.63 22.86
CA SER A 68 -2.72 4.87 23.64
C SER A 68 -2.61 6.08 22.72
N LYS A 69 -3.22 7.19 23.14
CA LYS A 69 -3.17 8.45 22.40
C LYS A 69 -1.72 8.93 22.19
N GLU A 70 -0.89 8.81 23.22
CA GLU A 70 0.50 9.26 23.19
C GLU A 70 1.33 8.45 22.17
N TYR A 71 1.08 7.14 22.06
CA TYR A 71 1.74 6.30 21.07
C TYR A 71 1.32 6.69 19.65
N LEU A 72 0.02 6.93 19.43
CA LEU A 72 -0.50 7.38 18.14
C LEU A 72 0.11 8.72 17.71
N GLU A 73 0.25 9.69 18.61
CA GLU A 73 0.87 11.00 18.31
C GLU A 73 2.36 10.92 17.93
N VAL A 74 3.08 9.94 18.45
CA VAL A 74 4.48 9.69 18.07
C VAL A 74 4.53 8.98 16.72
N SER A 75 3.78 7.89 16.56
CA SER A 75 3.73 7.13 15.31
C SER A 75 3.21 7.96 14.14
N ASP A 76 2.23 8.84 14.34
CA ASP A 76 1.71 9.70 13.28
C ASP A 76 2.78 10.67 12.75
N ARG A 77 3.71 11.13 13.60
CA ARG A 77 4.86 11.94 13.17
C ARG A 77 5.87 11.11 12.38
N GLU A 78 6.25 9.94 12.90
CA GLU A 78 7.21 9.06 12.24
C GLU A 78 6.69 8.60 10.87
N VAL A 79 5.38 8.34 10.75
CA VAL A 79 4.72 8.03 9.49
C VAL A 79 4.76 9.22 8.53
N ALA A 80 4.52 10.44 9.01
CA ALA A 80 4.60 11.64 8.17
C ALA A 80 6.02 11.84 7.62
N ASP A 81 7.04 11.76 8.49
CA ASP A 81 8.45 11.89 8.10
C ASP A 81 8.86 10.81 7.08
N TYR A 82 8.40 9.56 7.26
CA TYR A 82 8.63 8.48 6.31
C TYR A 82 7.96 8.73 4.95
N LEU A 83 6.71 9.18 4.96
CA LEU A 83 5.94 9.40 3.73
C LEU A 83 6.46 10.58 2.90
N ASP A 84 7.04 11.61 3.53
CA ASP A 84 7.66 12.75 2.84
C ASP A 84 8.76 12.29 1.86
N GLU A 85 9.48 11.21 2.17
CA GLU A 85 10.55 10.66 1.33
C GLU A 85 10.05 9.60 0.34
N VAL A 86 9.11 8.75 0.78
CA VAL A 86 8.76 7.52 0.07
C VAL A 86 7.52 7.65 -0.81
N GLN A 87 6.65 8.65 -0.57
CA GLN A 87 5.42 8.87 -1.34
C GLN A 87 5.62 8.85 -2.86
N PRO A 88 6.60 9.56 -3.45
CA PRO A 88 6.80 9.53 -4.91
C PRO A 88 7.04 8.12 -5.46
N GLN A 89 7.74 7.28 -4.70
CA GLN A 89 8.06 5.90 -5.09
C GLN A 89 6.82 5.00 -5.04
N ILE A 90 5.97 5.19 -4.03
CA ILE A 90 4.68 4.47 -3.90
C ILE A 90 3.77 4.82 -5.07
N ILE A 91 3.61 6.12 -5.35
CA ILE A 91 2.74 6.59 -6.44
C ILE A 91 3.23 6.09 -7.81
N GLU A 92 4.54 6.11 -8.05
CA GLU A 92 5.13 5.56 -9.27
C GLU A 92 4.89 4.05 -9.40
N ALA A 93 5.02 3.29 -8.30
CA ALA A 93 4.72 1.87 -8.30
C ALA A 93 3.23 1.60 -8.59
N CYS A 94 2.31 2.36 -7.98
CA CYS A 94 0.87 2.25 -8.26
C CYS A 94 0.55 2.48 -9.73
N LYS A 95 1.15 3.50 -10.36
CA LYS A 95 0.94 3.77 -11.80
C LYS A 95 1.39 2.60 -12.66
N ARG A 96 2.59 2.06 -12.41
CA ARG A 96 3.10 0.89 -13.16
C ARG A 96 2.18 -0.33 -13.01
N ILE A 97 1.65 -0.56 -11.81
CA ILE A 97 0.71 -1.65 -11.55
C ILE A 97 -0.59 -1.45 -12.34
N VAL A 98 -1.14 -0.24 -12.35
CA VAL A 98 -2.33 0.09 -13.14
C VAL A 98 -2.09 -0.16 -14.63
N ASP A 99 -0.98 0.33 -15.18
CA ASP A 99 -0.62 0.13 -16.58
C ASP A 99 -0.50 -1.38 -16.91
N PHE A 100 0.20 -2.14 -16.05
CA PHE A 100 0.42 -3.58 -16.25
C PHE A 100 -0.87 -4.40 -16.31
N TYR A 101 -1.89 -4.04 -15.50
CA TYR A 101 -3.17 -4.75 -15.49
C TYR A 101 -4.23 -4.15 -16.42
N SER A 102 -4.05 -2.92 -16.92
CA SER A 102 -4.98 -2.28 -17.87
C SER A 102 -4.65 -2.63 -19.32
N ASP A 103 -3.38 -2.89 -19.64
CA ASP A 103 -2.91 -3.26 -20.98
C ASP A 103 -2.90 -4.78 -21.24
N GLY A 104 -3.31 -5.59 -20.26
CA GLY A 104 -3.26 -7.07 -20.26
C GLY A 104 -4.54 -7.77 -20.71
#